data_AF-A0A7C3CT35-F1
#
_entry.id   AF-A0A7C3CT35-F1
#
_cell.length_a   1.000
_cell.length_b   1.000
_cell.length_c   1.000
_cell.angle_alpha   90.00
_cell.angle_beta   90.00
_cell.angle_gamma   90.00
#
_symmetry.space_group_name_H-M   'P 1'
#
loop_
_entity.id
_entity.type
_entity.pdbx_description
1 polymer ?
#
loop_
_entity_poly.entity_id
_entity_poly.type
_entity_poly.pdbx_seq_one_letter_code
_entity_poly.pdbx_strand_id
1 'polypeptide(L)'
;MSVVEWLVTMLQSGAGSLASYLAAHVLLCLVPAFFIAGAMTALIPKEAITRYLGRDASPWVSYPMAAVGGFVLAVCSCTILPLFAGIYAQGAGLGPAITFLFVGPAINILAVSYTGVAIGLDIALARIILSVAFGIGIGLIMAFLYRRDDKAHTLATTSGAFAATARIKRASVIFLLLLLAGLIVGTLAVPLLRDTYIQFTLPLGDTARWQATLDRLVPHDAGQGLEGVSVQGVLLIGLLALIGLTAWLGLDHIDEGFNAWSWAALGLIALTLLVAALRFTPTAEGLVIGITGRFIGEVLVLGAVAWVAWKWLDEYEVREWLWESWRFVKQIFPLLIVGVFIAGMVRVLIPPTLIETIAGKNTLLANLAGVLFGVFMYFPTLVEVPIANMFLGLGMHRGPLLAYLMADPELSIQSILITAKVIGQKKTWVYVGLVTLFSTLAGLLYGAWVDGVSLQRIAAYLLAVAVVLGLGLWLIGRRERRVVQTGSISKIE
;
A
#
# COMPACT_ATOMS: atom_id res chain seq x y z
N MET A 1 30.35 16.79 13.59
CA MET A 1 28.94 17.20 13.74
C MET A 1 28.62 17.23 15.22
N SER A 2 28.06 18.31 15.73
CA SER A 2 27.54 18.34 17.10
C SER A 2 26.28 17.45 17.20
N VAL A 3 25.94 16.97 18.40
CA VAL A 3 24.69 16.19 18.62
C VAL A 3 23.46 16.99 18.17
N VAL A 4 23.50 18.32 18.34
CA VAL A 4 22.44 19.23 17.92
C VAL A 4 22.32 19.29 16.39
N GLU A 5 23.43 19.44 15.67
CA GLU A 5 23.43 19.39 14.20
C GLU A 5 22.88 18.06 13.70
N TRP A 6 23.28 16.96 14.33
CA TRP A 6 22.79 15.64 13.96
C TRP A 6 21.27 15.49 14.17
N LEU A 7 20.74 15.90 15.33
CA LEU A 7 19.29 15.89 15.57
C LEU A 7 18.53 16.80 14.60
N VAL A 8 19.07 17.97 14.30
CA VAL A 8 18.47 18.90 13.31
C VAL A 8 18.44 18.25 11.93
N THR A 9 19.52 17.59 11.50
CA THR A 9 19.55 16.89 10.20
C THR A 9 18.54 15.76 10.13
N MET A 10 18.35 14.99 11.21
CA MET A 10 17.32 13.95 11.25
C MET A 10 15.90 14.53 11.15
N LEU A 11 15.60 15.58 11.93
CA LEU A 11 14.29 16.24 11.90
C LEU A 11 14.00 16.88 10.53
N GLN A 12 15.00 17.51 9.93
CA GLN A 12 14.90 18.07 8.57
C GLN A 12 14.67 16.98 7.52
N SER A 13 15.38 15.84 7.62
CA SER A 13 15.16 14.69 6.73
C SER A 13 13.74 14.11 6.87
N GLY A 14 13.26 13.95 8.10
CA GLY A 14 11.88 13.53 8.37
C GLY A 14 10.85 14.49 7.77
N ALA A 15 11.02 15.79 8.01
CA ALA A 15 10.13 16.83 7.48
C ALA A 15 10.17 16.92 5.95
N GLY A 16 11.36 16.83 5.35
CA GLY A 16 11.56 16.82 3.90
C GLY A 16 10.90 15.61 3.24
N SER A 17 11.08 14.41 3.81
CA SER A 17 10.44 13.19 3.32
C SER A 17 8.92 13.24 3.42
N LEU A 18 8.38 13.82 4.49
CA LEU A 18 6.95 14.01 4.64
C LEU A 18 6.42 15.03 3.62
N ALA A 19 7.12 16.14 3.43
CA ALA A 19 6.75 17.17 2.46
C ALA A 19 6.77 16.60 1.04
N SER A 20 7.82 15.87 0.66
CA SER A 20 7.88 15.22 -0.66
C SER A 20 6.76 14.19 -0.82
N TYR A 21 6.48 13.38 0.19
CA TYR A 21 5.39 12.41 0.16
C TYR A 21 4.01 13.05 -0.05
N LEU A 22 3.73 14.18 0.64
CA LEU A 22 2.47 14.91 0.49
C LEU A 22 2.39 15.70 -0.82
N ALA A 23 3.53 16.14 -1.34
CA ALA A 23 3.65 16.88 -2.60
C ALA A 23 3.61 15.99 -3.85
N ALA A 24 3.96 14.71 -3.71
CA ALA A 24 4.11 13.79 -4.82
C ALA A 24 2.77 13.24 -5.34
N HIS A 25 2.86 12.39 -6.36
CA HIS A 25 1.76 11.67 -7.01
C HIS A 25 0.89 10.84 -6.03
N VAL A 26 1.31 10.72 -4.76
CA VAL A 26 0.66 9.89 -3.76
C VAL A 26 -0.78 10.35 -3.51
N LEU A 27 -1.12 11.60 -3.80
CA LEU A 27 -2.49 12.08 -3.70
C LEU A 27 -3.44 11.44 -4.71
N LEU A 28 -2.99 11.27 -5.95
CA LEU A 28 -3.77 10.65 -7.02
C LEU A 28 -4.05 9.17 -6.75
N CYS A 29 -3.30 8.53 -5.85
CA CYS A 29 -3.54 7.14 -5.48
C CYS A 29 -4.22 7.00 -4.11
N LEU A 30 -3.76 7.76 -3.10
CA LEU A 30 -4.22 7.65 -1.72
C LEU A 30 -5.67 8.13 -1.55
N VAL A 31 -6.02 9.25 -2.17
CA VAL A 31 -7.38 9.82 -2.05
C VAL A 31 -8.41 8.86 -2.66
N PRO A 32 -8.29 8.42 -3.93
CA PRO A 32 -9.21 7.42 -4.48
C PRO A 32 -9.23 6.12 -3.67
N ALA A 33 -8.10 5.66 -3.12
CA ALA A 33 -8.07 4.45 -2.29
C ALA A 33 -8.91 4.56 -1.02
N PHE A 34 -8.93 5.72 -0.35
CA PHE A 34 -9.83 5.95 0.80
C PHE A 34 -11.31 5.93 0.39
N PHE A 35 -11.64 6.54 -0.75
CA PHE A 35 -13.00 6.52 -1.27
C PHE A 35 -13.44 5.12 -1.72
N ILE A 36 -12.54 4.32 -2.32
CA ILE A 36 -12.81 2.93 -2.67
C ILE A 36 -13.02 2.12 -1.39
N ALA A 37 -12.17 2.26 -0.37
CA ALA A 37 -12.31 1.56 0.90
C ALA A 37 -13.64 1.88 1.60
N GLY A 38 -14.02 3.17 1.60
CA GLY A 38 -15.32 3.61 2.08
C GLY A 38 -16.48 3.01 1.26
N ALA A 39 -16.37 3.00 -0.08
CA ALA A 39 -17.42 2.46 -0.96
C ALA A 39 -17.57 0.95 -0.77
N MET A 40 -16.46 0.23 -0.60
CA MET A 40 -16.47 -1.19 -0.27
C MET A 40 -17.14 -1.45 1.07
N THR A 41 -16.99 -0.54 2.04
CA THR A 41 -17.56 -0.72 3.37
C THR A 41 -19.04 -0.34 3.43
N ALA A 42 -19.46 0.69 2.70
CA ALA A 42 -20.84 1.18 2.69
C ALA A 42 -21.75 0.48 1.66
N LEU A 43 -21.23 0.16 0.47
CA LEU A 43 -22.06 -0.23 -0.67
C LEU A 43 -21.99 -1.71 -1.03
N ILE A 44 -20.99 -2.44 -0.51
CA ILE A 44 -20.85 -3.87 -0.78
C ILE A 44 -21.44 -4.66 0.38
N PRO A 45 -22.48 -5.49 0.15
CA PRO A 45 -22.99 -6.39 1.17
C PRO A 45 -21.91 -7.37 1.63
N LYS A 46 -21.83 -7.60 2.94
CA LYS A 46 -20.84 -8.50 3.58
C LYS A 46 -20.85 -9.90 2.96
N GLU A 47 -22.00 -10.36 2.50
CA GLU A 47 -22.20 -11.67 1.85
C GLU A 47 -21.39 -11.78 0.56
N ALA A 48 -21.23 -10.69 -0.19
CA ALA A 48 -20.47 -10.71 -1.43
C ALA A 48 -18.97 -10.89 -1.18
N ILE A 49 -18.42 -10.21 -0.18
CA ILE A 49 -17.01 -10.33 0.19
C ILE A 49 -16.76 -11.69 0.86
N THR A 50 -17.60 -12.09 1.82
CA THR A 50 -17.46 -13.36 2.53
C THR A 50 -17.61 -14.59 1.62
N ARG A 51 -18.37 -14.49 0.52
CA ARG A 51 -18.49 -15.57 -0.46
C ARG A 51 -17.18 -15.92 -1.16
N TYR A 52 -16.35 -14.93 -1.48
CA TYR A 52 -15.11 -15.13 -2.23
C TYR A 52 -13.87 -15.03 -1.36
N LEU A 53 -13.84 -14.11 -0.39
CA LEU A 53 -12.70 -13.82 0.47
C LEU A 53 -12.95 -14.20 1.93
N GLY A 54 -14.11 -14.74 2.27
CA GLY A 54 -14.45 -15.12 3.64
C GLY A 54 -13.64 -16.30 4.15
N ARG A 55 -13.64 -16.45 5.47
CA ARG A 55 -12.96 -17.53 6.18
C ARG A 55 -13.37 -18.93 5.71
N ASP A 56 -14.68 -19.12 5.50
CA ASP A 56 -15.26 -20.42 5.13
C ASP A 56 -15.29 -20.63 3.61
N ALA A 57 -14.85 -19.64 2.82
CA ALA A 57 -14.69 -19.80 1.38
C ALA A 57 -13.58 -20.81 1.08
N SER A 58 -13.73 -21.56 -0.03
CA SER A 58 -12.75 -22.57 -0.40
C SER A 58 -11.37 -21.91 -0.61
N PRO A 59 -10.28 -22.46 -0.03
CA PRO A 59 -8.95 -21.88 -0.18
C PRO A 59 -8.49 -21.75 -1.64
N TRP A 60 -8.97 -22.64 -2.50
CA TRP A 60 -8.70 -22.65 -3.94
C TRP A 60 -9.34 -21.49 -4.70
N VAL A 61 -10.33 -20.82 -4.11
CA VAL A 61 -10.96 -19.62 -4.69
C VAL A 61 -10.44 -18.38 -3.97
N SER A 62 -10.43 -18.38 -2.64
CA SER A 62 -10.17 -17.16 -1.86
C SER A 62 -8.74 -16.64 -1.98
N TYR A 63 -7.74 -17.53 -1.96
CA TYR A 63 -6.34 -17.12 -2.05
C TYR A 63 -5.95 -16.66 -3.45
N PRO A 64 -6.30 -17.37 -4.55
CA PRO A 64 -6.06 -16.86 -5.89
C PRO A 64 -6.81 -15.55 -6.17
N MET A 65 -8.06 -15.42 -5.73
CA MET A 65 -8.81 -14.15 -5.88
C MET A 65 -8.15 -13.00 -5.12
N ALA A 66 -7.66 -13.24 -3.90
CA ALA A 66 -6.91 -12.25 -3.13
C ALA A 66 -5.60 -11.85 -3.84
N ALA A 67 -4.82 -12.82 -4.34
CA ALA A 67 -3.57 -12.56 -5.04
C ALA A 67 -3.80 -11.79 -6.35
N VAL A 68 -4.77 -12.21 -7.17
CA VAL A 68 -5.13 -11.54 -8.42
C VAL A 68 -5.69 -10.14 -8.14
N GLY A 69 -6.54 -9.99 -7.12
CA GLY A 69 -7.06 -8.70 -6.70
C GLY A 69 -5.93 -7.74 -6.31
N GLY A 70 -4.96 -8.19 -5.51
CA GLY A 70 -3.80 -7.37 -5.16
C GLY A 70 -2.98 -6.97 -6.39
N PHE A 71 -2.68 -7.94 -7.27
CA PHE A 71 -1.90 -7.72 -8.49
C PHE A 71 -2.57 -6.73 -9.46
N VAL A 72 -3.85 -6.95 -9.77
CA VAL A 72 -4.60 -6.16 -10.76
C VAL A 72 -4.78 -4.71 -10.34
N LEU A 73 -4.93 -4.47 -9.04
CA LEU A 73 -5.13 -3.12 -8.52
C LEU A 73 -3.86 -2.25 -8.64
N ALA A 74 -2.68 -2.83 -8.94
CA ALA A 74 -1.42 -2.10 -9.14
C ALA A 74 -1.12 -1.07 -8.03
N VAL A 75 -1.56 -1.38 -6.82
CA VAL A 75 -1.56 -0.48 -5.67
C VAL A 75 -0.24 -0.55 -4.92
N CYS A 76 0.28 0.60 -4.49
CA CYS A 76 1.39 0.67 -3.56
C CYS A 76 0.93 0.41 -2.12
N SER A 77 1.90 0.33 -1.19
CA SER A 77 1.66 0.13 0.24
C SER A 77 0.66 1.15 0.83
N CYS A 78 0.70 2.41 0.38
CA CYS A 78 -0.19 3.47 0.86
C CYS A 78 -1.66 3.26 0.48
N THR A 79 -1.91 2.57 -0.63
CA THR A 79 -3.25 2.33 -1.17
C THR A 79 -3.81 0.95 -0.84
N ILE A 80 -2.95 -0.06 -0.68
CA ILE A 80 -3.40 -1.40 -0.29
C ILE A 80 -3.92 -1.42 1.15
N LEU A 81 -3.38 -0.58 2.04
CA LEU A 81 -3.73 -0.60 3.47
C LEU A 81 -5.19 -0.17 3.74
N PRO A 82 -5.70 0.95 3.17
CA PRO A 82 -7.13 1.27 3.26
C PRO A 82 -8.02 0.20 2.63
N LEU A 83 -7.64 -0.33 1.47
CA LEU A 83 -8.42 -1.39 0.79
C LEU A 83 -8.47 -2.68 1.61
N PHE A 84 -7.33 -3.08 2.19
CA PHE A 84 -7.22 -4.18 3.13
C PHE A 84 -8.12 -3.97 4.35
N ALA A 85 -8.10 -2.76 4.93
CA ALA A 85 -8.96 -2.42 6.06
C ALA A 85 -10.46 -2.51 5.68
N GLY A 86 -10.83 -2.04 4.49
CA GLY A 86 -12.19 -2.14 3.95
C GLY A 86 -12.66 -3.58 3.77
N ILE A 87 -11.89 -4.42 3.06
CA ILE A 87 -12.27 -5.84 2.87
C ILE A 87 -12.31 -6.62 4.17
N TYR A 88 -11.40 -6.34 5.11
CA TYR A 88 -11.35 -7.03 6.40
C TYR A 88 -12.55 -6.61 7.28
N ALA A 89 -12.89 -5.32 7.33
CA ALA A 89 -14.07 -4.83 8.04
C ALA A 89 -15.37 -5.46 7.53
N GLN A 90 -15.43 -5.81 6.24
CA GLN A 90 -16.57 -6.47 5.60
C GLN A 90 -16.61 -8.00 5.78
N GLY A 91 -15.73 -8.56 6.61
CA GLY A 91 -15.78 -9.99 6.97
C GLY A 91 -14.88 -10.89 6.13
N ALA A 92 -13.95 -10.36 5.33
CA ALA A 92 -12.92 -11.18 4.70
C ALA A 92 -12.14 -11.97 5.77
N GLY A 93 -11.83 -13.22 5.47
CA GLY A 93 -11.02 -14.06 6.35
C GLY A 93 -9.60 -13.48 6.46
N LEU A 94 -8.98 -13.64 7.63
CA LEU A 94 -7.64 -13.13 7.90
C LEU A 94 -6.61 -13.61 6.86
N GLY A 95 -6.67 -14.87 6.43
CA GLY A 95 -5.72 -15.43 5.46
C GLY A 95 -5.78 -14.78 4.07
N PRO A 96 -6.93 -14.79 3.38
CA PRO A 96 -7.12 -14.09 2.12
C PRO A 96 -6.81 -12.59 2.22
N ALA A 97 -7.22 -11.93 3.31
CA ALA A 97 -6.94 -10.50 3.51
C ALA A 97 -5.43 -10.21 3.62
N ILE A 98 -4.67 -11.05 4.34
CA ILE A 98 -3.20 -10.94 4.43
C ILE A 98 -2.52 -11.27 3.08
N THR A 99 -3.06 -12.24 2.34
CA THR A 99 -2.57 -12.57 0.99
C THR A 99 -2.72 -11.36 0.07
N PHE A 100 -3.88 -10.70 0.09
CA PHE A 100 -4.14 -9.47 -0.66
C PHE A 100 -3.19 -8.34 -0.25
N LEU A 101 -3.02 -8.14 1.07
CA LEU A 101 -2.14 -7.12 1.64
C LEU A 101 -0.68 -7.28 1.21
N PHE A 102 -0.17 -8.52 1.21
CA PHE A 102 1.21 -8.82 0.83
C PHE A 102 1.42 -8.77 -0.69
N VAL A 103 0.56 -9.43 -1.47
CA VAL A 103 0.77 -9.60 -2.92
C VAL A 103 0.62 -8.29 -3.68
N GLY A 104 -0.25 -7.37 -3.22
CA GLY A 104 -0.55 -6.14 -3.95
C GLY A 104 0.68 -5.28 -4.26
N PRO A 105 1.41 -4.81 -3.24
CA PRO A 105 2.64 -4.05 -3.46
C PRO A 105 3.77 -4.90 -4.06
N ALA A 106 3.91 -6.16 -3.61
CA ALA A 106 5.01 -7.04 -3.98
C ALA A 106 5.09 -7.34 -5.48
N ILE A 107 3.94 -7.36 -6.17
CA ILE A 107 3.80 -7.69 -7.59
C ILE A 107 3.16 -6.54 -8.37
N ASN A 108 3.32 -5.30 -7.90
CA ASN A 108 2.84 -4.15 -8.64
C ASN A 108 3.41 -4.17 -10.07
N ILE A 109 2.54 -4.04 -11.08
CA ILE A 109 2.91 -4.07 -12.49
C ILE A 109 4.03 -3.08 -12.83
N LEU A 110 4.03 -1.89 -12.23
CA LEU A 110 5.07 -0.89 -12.43
C LEU A 110 6.41 -1.33 -11.79
N ALA A 111 6.37 -1.88 -10.58
CA ALA A 111 7.55 -2.40 -9.90
C ALA A 111 8.18 -3.54 -10.70
N VAL A 112 7.36 -4.50 -11.11
CA VAL A 112 7.78 -5.71 -11.83
C VAL A 112 8.29 -5.38 -13.23
N SER A 113 7.58 -4.54 -13.99
CA SER A 113 8.03 -4.11 -15.31
C SER A 113 9.33 -3.32 -15.23
N TYR A 114 9.44 -2.40 -14.27
CA TYR A 114 10.66 -1.61 -14.13
C TYR A 114 11.83 -2.45 -13.62
N THR A 115 11.59 -3.38 -12.68
CA THR A 115 12.58 -4.38 -12.25
C THR A 115 13.09 -5.19 -13.44
N GLY A 116 12.18 -5.63 -14.31
CA GLY A 116 12.51 -6.40 -15.52
C GLY A 116 13.39 -5.63 -16.51
N VAL A 117 13.10 -4.34 -16.72
CA VAL A 117 13.83 -3.46 -17.64
C VAL A 117 15.17 -2.99 -17.06
N ALA A 118 15.21 -2.63 -15.78
CA ALA A 118 16.37 -2.01 -15.15
C ALA A 118 17.38 -3.02 -14.59
N ILE A 119 16.92 -4.13 -14.02
CA ILE A 119 17.77 -5.09 -13.29
C ILE A 119 17.87 -6.42 -14.05
N GLY A 120 16.75 -6.92 -14.55
CA GLY A 120 16.69 -8.15 -15.34
C GLY A 120 15.38 -8.90 -15.21
N LEU A 121 15.01 -9.61 -16.28
CA LEU A 121 13.77 -10.38 -16.34
C LEU A 121 13.76 -11.56 -15.34
N ASP A 122 14.92 -12.11 -15.04
CA ASP A 122 15.10 -13.22 -14.10
C ASP A 122 14.68 -12.85 -12.66
N ILE A 123 15.08 -11.68 -12.16
CA ILE A 123 14.66 -11.20 -10.84
C ILE A 123 13.18 -10.80 -10.83
N ALA A 124 12.67 -10.24 -11.92
CA ALA A 124 11.26 -9.86 -12.04
C ALA A 124 10.35 -11.09 -11.98
N LEU A 125 10.70 -12.16 -12.70
CA LEU A 125 9.97 -13.44 -12.65
C LEU A 125 10.08 -14.11 -11.28
N ALA A 126 11.27 -14.10 -10.66
CA ALA A 126 11.45 -14.60 -9.31
C ALA A 126 10.57 -13.83 -8.30
N ARG A 127 10.51 -12.49 -8.40
CA ARG A 127 9.64 -11.63 -7.59
C ARG A 127 8.17 -12.03 -7.74
N ILE A 128 7.66 -12.19 -8.97
CA ILE A 128 6.26 -12.60 -9.18
C ILE A 128 5.98 -13.96 -8.52
N ILE A 129 6.78 -14.98 -8.85
CA ILE A 129 6.52 -16.37 -8.43
C ILE A 129 6.62 -16.49 -6.91
N LEU A 130 7.70 -15.95 -6.32
CA LEU A 130 7.93 -16.04 -4.88
C LEU A 130 6.93 -15.18 -4.10
N SER A 131 6.56 -14.00 -4.58
CA SER A 131 5.56 -13.16 -3.91
C SER A 131 4.18 -13.80 -3.88
N VAL A 132 3.72 -14.44 -4.97
CA VAL A 132 2.44 -15.17 -4.95
C VAL A 132 2.53 -16.36 -4.00
N ALA A 133 3.58 -17.19 -4.14
CA ALA A 133 3.73 -18.41 -3.34
C ALA A 133 3.81 -18.09 -1.84
N PHE A 134 4.63 -17.09 -1.47
CA PHE A 134 4.84 -16.71 -0.09
C PHE A 134 3.69 -15.88 0.47
N GLY A 135 3.06 -15.00 -0.32
CA GLY A 135 1.85 -14.30 0.10
C GLY A 135 0.73 -15.26 0.49
N ILE A 136 0.48 -16.28 -0.33
CA ILE A 136 -0.48 -17.35 -0.02
C ILE A 136 -0.04 -18.15 1.21
N GLY A 137 1.26 -18.49 1.29
CA GLY A 137 1.83 -19.20 2.44
C GLY A 137 1.65 -18.45 3.77
N ILE A 138 1.99 -17.17 3.80
CA ILE A 138 1.81 -16.27 4.96
C ILE A 138 0.33 -16.21 5.34
N GLY A 139 -0.56 -16.02 4.35
CA GLY A 139 -2.00 -16.00 4.58
C GLY A 139 -2.54 -17.31 5.20
N LEU A 140 -2.11 -18.47 4.69
CA LEU A 140 -2.50 -19.78 5.23
C LEU A 140 -2.01 -19.97 6.67
N ILE A 141 -0.77 -19.58 6.96
CA ILE A 141 -0.19 -19.66 8.31
C ILE A 141 -0.97 -18.74 9.26
N MET A 142 -1.27 -17.51 8.86
CA MET A 142 -2.04 -16.55 9.64
C MET A 142 -3.46 -17.05 9.92
N ALA A 143 -4.15 -17.60 8.92
CA ALA A 143 -5.47 -18.19 9.08
C ALA A 143 -5.47 -19.39 10.05
N PHE A 144 -4.40 -20.18 10.04
CA PHE A 144 -4.24 -21.32 10.95
C PHE A 144 -3.98 -20.87 12.40
N LEU A 145 -3.01 -19.97 12.61
CA LEU A 145 -2.60 -19.50 13.94
C LEU A 145 -3.72 -18.75 14.66
N TYR A 146 -4.47 -17.92 13.94
CA TYR A 146 -5.52 -17.08 14.51
C TYR A 146 -6.93 -17.57 14.19
N ARG A 147 -7.08 -18.88 13.95
CA ARG A 147 -8.36 -19.48 13.56
C ARG A 147 -9.51 -19.24 14.54
N ARG A 148 -9.23 -19.01 15.82
CA ARG A 148 -10.24 -18.75 16.85
C ARG A 148 -10.72 -17.30 16.77
N ASP A 149 -9.79 -16.36 16.71
CA ASP A 149 -10.09 -14.93 16.58
C ASP A 149 -10.81 -14.63 15.27
N ASP A 150 -10.36 -15.26 14.18
CA ASP A 150 -10.95 -15.11 12.85
C ASP A 150 -12.38 -15.69 12.81
N LYS A 151 -12.65 -16.81 13.52
CA LYS A 151 -14.02 -17.32 13.71
C LYS A 151 -14.89 -16.34 14.50
N ALA A 152 -14.36 -15.75 15.57
CA ALA A 152 -15.10 -14.76 16.36
C ALA A 152 -15.43 -13.50 15.55
N HIS A 153 -14.47 -13.04 14.73
CA HIS A 153 -14.65 -11.94 13.79
C HIS A 153 -15.77 -12.24 12.79
N THR A 154 -15.73 -13.40 12.12
CA THR A 154 -16.79 -13.81 11.18
C THR A 154 -18.15 -13.85 11.86
N LEU A 155 -18.26 -14.43 13.06
CA LEU A 155 -19.51 -14.50 13.81
C LEU A 155 -20.08 -13.12 14.13
N ALA A 156 -19.23 -12.17 14.54
CA ALA A 156 -19.61 -10.79 14.83
C ALA A 156 -20.03 -10.01 13.57
N THR A 157 -19.41 -10.30 12.42
CA THR A 157 -19.76 -9.66 11.15
C THR A 157 -21.01 -10.25 10.50
N THR A 158 -21.34 -11.52 10.74
CA THR A 158 -22.42 -12.29 10.08
C THR A 158 -23.66 -12.50 10.96
N SER A 159 -23.83 -11.76 12.07
CA SER A 159 -24.88 -11.99 13.09
C SER A 159 -26.34 -11.67 12.67
N GLY A 160 -26.69 -11.72 11.40
CA GLY A 160 -28.06 -11.55 10.90
C GLY A 160 -28.63 -12.85 10.34
N ALA A 161 -29.57 -13.49 11.04
CA ALA A 161 -30.29 -14.70 10.60
C ALA A 161 -31.14 -14.53 9.31
N PHE A 162 -31.12 -13.34 8.69
CA PHE A 162 -31.85 -13.00 7.46
C PHE A 162 -30.94 -12.71 6.25
N ALA A 163 -29.63 -12.92 6.35
CA ALA A 163 -28.66 -12.46 5.35
C ALA A 163 -28.38 -13.43 4.18
N ALA A 164 -29.37 -14.18 3.70
CA ALA A 164 -29.10 -15.26 2.74
C ALA A 164 -29.08 -14.85 1.25
N THR A 165 -29.40 -13.61 0.87
CA THR A 165 -29.64 -13.28 -0.56
C THR A 165 -29.36 -11.84 -0.99
N ALA A 166 -28.65 -11.02 -0.21
CA ALA A 166 -28.31 -9.66 -0.66
C ALA A 166 -27.30 -9.72 -1.83
N ARG A 167 -27.78 -9.44 -3.05
CA ARG A 167 -26.92 -9.26 -4.24
C ARG A 167 -26.46 -7.81 -4.29
N ILE A 168 -25.20 -7.60 -4.67
CA ILE A 168 -24.67 -6.25 -4.90
C ILE A 168 -25.54 -5.56 -5.95
N LYS A 169 -26.02 -4.35 -5.65
CA LYS A 169 -26.75 -3.52 -6.63
C LYS A 169 -25.83 -3.24 -7.82
N ARG A 170 -26.37 -3.26 -9.05
CA ARG A 170 -25.60 -2.93 -10.26
C ARG A 170 -24.99 -1.53 -10.17
N ALA A 171 -25.72 -0.58 -9.58
CA ALA A 171 -25.24 0.78 -9.33
C ALA A 171 -23.95 0.78 -8.49
N SER A 172 -23.91 0.06 -7.36
CA SER A 172 -22.73 -0.05 -6.50
C SER A 172 -21.52 -0.67 -7.22
N VAL A 173 -21.74 -1.67 -8.08
CA VAL A 173 -20.65 -2.26 -8.89
C VAL A 173 -20.11 -1.24 -9.88
N ILE A 174 -20.98 -0.56 -10.62
CA ILE A 174 -20.56 0.45 -11.61
C ILE A 174 -19.84 1.60 -10.91
N PHE A 175 -20.35 2.03 -9.76
CA PHE A 175 -19.74 3.06 -8.93
C PHE A 175 -18.34 2.66 -8.46
N LEU A 176 -18.17 1.44 -7.93
CA LEU A 176 -16.86 0.93 -7.52
C LEU A 176 -15.88 0.83 -8.70
N LEU A 177 -16.36 0.38 -9.87
CA LEU A 177 -15.55 0.30 -11.09
C LEU A 177 -15.11 1.68 -11.57
N LEU A 178 -15.95 2.71 -11.42
CA LEU A 178 -15.58 4.09 -11.74
C LEU A 178 -14.53 4.64 -10.77
N LEU A 179 -14.66 4.37 -9.46
CA LEU A 179 -13.63 4.75 -8.49
C LEU A 179 -12.30 4.05 -8.78
N LEU A 180 -12.34 2.76 -9.15
CA LEU A 180 -11.15 2.03 -9.59
C LEU A 180 -10.58 2.59 -10.90
N ALA A 181 -11.43 2.97 -11.85
CA ALA A 181 -10.99 3.62 -13.08
C ALA A 181 -10.28 4.94 -12.78
N GLY A 182 -10.75 5.73 -11.80
CA GLY A 182 -10.07 6.95 -11.35
C GLY A 182 -8.68 6.64 -10.80
N LEU A 183 -8.59 5.68 -9.88
CA LEU A 183 -7.28 5.22 -9.37
C LEU A 183 -6.34 4.79 -10.50
N ILE A 184 -6.83 4.05 -11.51
CA ILE A 184 -6.02 3.59 -12.64
C ILE A 184 -5.61 4.78 -13.54
N VAL A 185 -6.53 5.68 -13.90
CA VAL A 185 -6.23 6.84 -14.74
C VAL A 185 -5.20 7.76 -14.08
N GLY A 186 -5.32 8.01 -12.78
CA GLY A 186 -4.39 8.84 -12.04
C GLY A 186 -2.98 8.25 -11.92
N THR A 187 -2.86 6.92 -11.87
CA THR A 187 -1.59 6.23 -11.59
C THR A 187 -0.91 5.64 -12.83
N LEU A 188 -1.67 5.26 -13.84
CA LEU A 188 -1.14 4.53 -15.00
C LEU A 188 -0.17 5.41 -15.80
N ALA A 189 1.03 4.88 -16.04
CA ALA A 189 2.14 5.58 -16.69
C ALA A 189 2.20 5.33 -18.20
N VAL A 190 1.06 5.35 -18.88
CA VAL A 190 1.00 5.20 -20.35
C VAL A 190 1.16 6.56 -21.06
N PRO A 191 1.79 6.61 -22.25
CA PRO A 191 2.00 7.85 -23.00
C PRO A 191 0.72 8.66 -23.21
N LEU A 192 -0.37 7.98 -23.57
CA LEU A 192 -1.71 8.59 -23.75
C LEU A 192 -2.15 9.44 -22.54
N LEU A 193 -1.83 9.00 -21.32
CA LEU A 193 -2.21 9.71 -20.12
C LEU A 193 -1.13 10.72 -19.69
N ARG A 194 0.16 10.38 -19.86
CA ARG A 194 1.28 11.22 -19.43
C ARG A 194 1.52 12.44 -20.32
N ASP A 195 1.25 12.34 -21.61
CA ASP A 195 1.58 13.38 -22.58
C ASP A 195 0.71 14.62 -22.39
N THR A 196 1.30 15.78 -22.68
CA THR A 196 0.65 17.09 -22.60
C THR A 196 0.07 17.45 -23.95
N TYR A 197 -1.24 17.68 -23.99
CA TYR A 197 -1.96 18.00 -25.23
C TYR A 197 -2.14 19.50 -25.43
N ILE A 198 -2.35 20.25 -24.35
CA ILE A 198 -2.54 21.69 -24.36
C ILE A 198 -1.63 22.27 -23.28
N GLN A 199 -0.91 23.34 -23.60
CA GLN A 199 -0.08 24.05 -22.63
C GLN A 199 -0.38 25.54 -22.68
N PHE A 200 -0.42 26.18 -21.52
CA PHE A 200 -0.61 27.62 -21.39
C PHE A 200 0.36 28.16 -20.34
N THR A 201 0.88 29.36 -20.59
CA THR A 201 1.83 30.04 -19.70
C THR A 201 1.10 31.08 -18.88
N LEU A 202 1.09 30.91 -17.57
CA LEU A 202 0.60 31.92 -16.64
C LEU A 202 1.72 32.93 -16.33
N PRO A 203 1.50 34.25 -16.54
CA PRO A 203 2.50 35.28 -16.27
C PRO A 203 2.60 35.57 -14.76
N LEU A 204 3.13 34.61 -13.99
CA LEU A 204 3.28 34.68 -12.53
C LEU A 204 4.66 35.18 -12.07
N GLY A 205 5.44 35.80 -12.98
CA GLY A 205 6.82 36.20 -12.72
C GLY A 205 7.81 35.02 -12.79
N ASP A 206 9.00 35.20 -12.21
CA ASP A 206 10.07 34.19 -12.25
C ASP A 206 9.82 33.02 -11.29
N THR A 207 9.02 32.06 -11.74
CA THR A 207 8.67 30.86 -10.97
C THR A 207 9.82 29.85 -10.92
N ALA A 208 10.81 29.96 -11.82
CA ALA A 208 12.04 29.18 -11.73
C ALA A 208 12.84 29.55 -10.47
N ARG A 209 12.85 30.82 -10.07
CA ARG A 209 13.42 31.24 -8.78
C ARG A 209 12.69 30.65 -7.57
N TRP A 210 11.38 30.47 -7.67
CA TRP A 210 10.60 29.82 -6.60
C TRP A 210 10.97 28.35 -6.47
N GLN A 211 11.05 27.63 -7.59
CA GLN A 211 11.52 26.24 -7.61
C GLN A 211 12.95 26.13 -7.05
N ALA A 212 13.87 27.00 -7.47
CA ALA A 212 15.23 27.00 -6.96
C ALA A 212 15.32 27.30 -5.44
N THR A 213 14.35 28.03 -4.88
CA THR A 213 14.24 28.26 -3.43
C THR A 213 13.74 27.01 -2.73
N LEU A 214 12.77 26.30 -3.30
CA LEU A 214 12.27 25.02 -2.79
C LEU A 214 13.36 23.95 -2.81
N ASP A 215 14.15 23.86 -3.89
CA ASP A 215 15.25 22.90 -4.02
C ASP A 215 16.36 23.14 -2.97
N ARG A 216 16.50 24.37 -2.46
CA ARG A 216 17.41 24.68 -1.33
C ARG A 216 16.81 24.28 0.02
N LEU A 217 15.49 24.36 0.19
CA LEU A 217 14.81 24.04 1.45
C LEU A 217 14.60 22.53 1.61
N VAL A 218 14.21 21.85 0.53
CA VAL A 218 14.03 20.40 0.48
C VAL A 218 14.78 19.87 -0.76
N PRO A 219 16.06 19.49 -0.60
CA PRO A 219 16.88 19.01 -1.70
C PRO A 219 16.29 17.77 -2.39
N HIS A 220 16.37 17.75 -3.72
CA HIS A 220 16.12 16.56 -4.51
C HIS A 220 17.40 15.74 -4.63
N ASP A 221 17.36 14.47 -4.23
CA ASP A 221 18.45 13.51 -4.39
C ASP A 221 17.86 12.12 -4.65
N ALA A 222 17.83 11.69 -5.91
CA ALA A 222 17.29 10.40 -6.30
C ALA A 222 18.09 9.21 -5.72
N GLY A 223 19.41 9.36 -5.50
CA GLY A 223 20.25 8.31 -4.91
C GLY A 223 19.98 8.13 -3.42
N GLN A 224 19.60 9.22 -2.76
CA GLN A 224 18.99 9.23 -1.44
C GLN A 224 17.47 9.35 -1.53
N GLY A 225 16.81 8.77 -2.55
CA GLY A 225 15.35 8.65 -2.68
C GLY A 225 14.52 9.84 -2.16
N LEU A 226 15.02 11.04 -2.38
CA LEU A 226 14.55 12.34 -1.91
C LEU A 226 13.94 12.99 -3.15
N GLU A 227 12.61 13.00 -3.25
CA GLU A 227 11.93 13.50 -4.46
C GLU A 227 11.88 15.04 -4.54
N GLY A 228 12.29 15.73 -3.48
CA GLY A 228 12.18 17.19 -3.38
C GLY A 228 10.72 17.66 -3.29
N VAL A 229 10.51 18.98 -3.32
CA VAL A 229 9.17 19.58 -3.35
C VAL A 229 9.05 20.52 -4.53
N SER A 230 8.08 20.26 -5.40
CA SER A 230 7.79 21.12 -6.55
C SER A 230 6.86 22.28 -6.19
N VAL A 231 6.82 23.32 -7.01
CA VAL A 231 5.82 24.41 -6.89
C VAL A 231 4.39 23.85 -6.87
N GLN A 232 4.11 22.87 -7.72
CA GLN A 232 2.83 22.14 -7.72
C GLN A 232 2.61 21.39 -6.40
N GLY A 233 3.66 20.75 -5.88
CA GLY A 233 3.64 20.06 -4.60
C GLY A 233 3.24 20.95 -3.43
N VAL A 234 3.76 22.18 -3.36
CA VAL A 234 3.36 23.16 -2.33
C VAL A 234 1.88 23.51 -2.44
N LEU A 235 1.38 23.73 -3.66
CA LEU A 235 -0.05 23.98 -3.91
C LEU A 235 -0.90 22.80 -3.44
N LEU A 236 -0.48 21.57 -3.74
CA LEU A 236 -1.17 20.34 -3.33
C LEU A 236 -1.18 20.15 -1.81
N ILE A 237 -0.08 20.44 -1.11
CA ILE A 237 -0.02 20.43 0.37
C ILE A 237 -1.01 21.45 0.94
N GLY A 238 -1.08 22.66 0.36
CA GLY A 238 -2.05 23.68 0.77
C GLY A 238 -3.50 23.23 0.58
N LEU A 239 -3.82 22.64 -0.57
CA LEU A 239 -5.14 22.08 -0.85
C LEU A 239 -5.49 20.94 0.11
N LEU A 240 -4.55 20.05 0.42
CA LEU A 240 -4.71 18.99 1.41
C LEU A 240 -5.05 19.52 2.81
N ALA A 241 -4.34 20.54 3.27
CA ALA A 241 -4.63 21.17 4.56
C ALA A 241 -6.05 21.75 4.59
N LEU A 242 -6.48 22.39 3.49
CA LEU A 242 -7.83 22.92 3.35
C LEU A 242 -8.88 21.80 3.27
N ILE A 243 -8.59 20.68 2.60
CA ILE A 243 -9.44 19.47 2.63
C ILE A 243 -9.57 18.96 4.06
N GLY A 244 -8.47 18.85 4.81
CA GLY A 244 -8.51 18.38 6.19
C GLY A 244 -9.43 19.23 7.08
N LEU A 245 -9.34 20.55 6.95
CA LEU A 245 -10.18 21.49 7.70
C LEU A 245 -11.65 21.43 7.26
N THR A 246 -11.92 21.47 5.95
CA THR A 246 -13.28 21.45 5.41
C THR A 246 -13.96 20.09 5.60
N ALA A 247 -13.23 18.98 5.49
CA ALA A 247 -13.73 17.64 5.75
C ALA A 247 -14.03 17.41 7.23
N TRP A 248 -13.22 17.97 8.14
CA TRP A 248 -13.51 17.90 9.57
C TRP A 248 -14.79 18.66 9.95
N LEU A 249 -15.04 19.82 9.32
CA LEU A 249 -16.28 20.57 9.54
C LEU A 249 -17.47 19.99 8.77
N GLY A 250 -17.23 19.30 7.65
CA GLY A 250 -18.25 18.79 6.73
C GLY A 250 -18.53 17.30 6.88
N LEU A 251 -17.58 16.46 6.49
CA LEU A 251 -17.72 14.99 6.43
C LEU A 251 -17.86 14.35 7.82
N ASP A 252 -17.39 15.01 8.88
CA ASP A 252 -17.53 14.50 10.25
C ASP A 252 -18.98 14.50 10.75
N HIS A 253 -19.82 15.37 10.19
CA HIS A 253 -21.25 15.54 10.53
C HIS A 253 -22.16 15.09 9.38
N ILE A 254 -21.64 14.29 8.44
CA ILE A 254 -22.40 13.87 7.24
C ILE A 254 -23.59 12.96 7.60
N ASP A 255 -23.60 12.38 8.79
CA ASP A 255 -24.70 11.62 9.40
C ASP A 255 -25.88 12.50 9.85
N GLU A 256 -25.72 13.82 9.90
CA GLU A 256 -26.82 14.79 10.08
C GLU A 256 -27.39 15.28 8.73
N GLY A 257 -26.58 15.27 7.67
CA GLY A 257 -26.99 15.63 6.31
C GLY A 257 -25.86 16.30 5.53
N PHE A 258 -26.11 16.64 4.27
CA PHE A 258 -25.17 17.45 3.50
C PHE A 258 -25.22 18.92 3.94
N ASN A 259 -24.06 19.46 4.32
CA ASN A 259 -23.87 20.87 4.66
C ASN A 259 -22.92 21.57 3.66
N ALA A 260 -22.80 22.91 3.73
CA ALA A 260 -21.92 23.66 2.83
C ALA A 260 -20.45 23.20 2.89
N TRP A 261 -19.98 22.80 4.08
CA TRP A 261 -18.61 22.32 4.29
C TRP A 261 -18.37 20.96 3.64
N SER A 262 -19.36 20.08 3.60
CA SER A 262 -19.27 18.79 2.93
C SER A 262 -19.11 18.96 1.41
N TRP A 263 -19.88 19.87 0.80
CA TRP A 263 -19.71 20.24 -0.61
C TRP A 263 -18.37 20.93 -0.88
N ALA A 264 -17.92 21.81 0.02
CA ALA A 264 -16.59 22.43 -0.08
C ALA A 264 -15.48 21.38 -0.04
N ALA A 265 -15.56 20.42 0.89
CA ALA A 265 -14.60 19.32 1.00
C ALA A 265 -14.57 18.46 -0.28
N LEU A 266 -15.73 18.05 -0.80
CA LEU A 266 -15.81 17.28 -2.04
C LEU A 266 -15.27 18.06 -3.25
N GLY A 267 -15.59 19.36 -3.34
CA GLY A 267 -15.08 20.24 -4.38
C GLY A 267 -13.57 20.40 -4.33
N LEU A 268 -13.00 20.56 -3.13
CA LEU A 268 -11.55 20.64 -2.93
C LEU A 268 -10.84 19.32 -3.20
N ILE A 269 -11.46 18.19 -2.86
CA ILE A 269 -10.95 16.85 -3.20
C ILE A 269 -10.88 16.69 -4.71
N ALA A 270 -11.97 16.98 -5.43
CA ALA A 270 -11.99 16.94 -6.88
C ALA A 270 -10.95 17.90 -7.48
N LEU A 271 -10.88 19.14 -6.99
CA LEU A 271 -9.88 20.13 -7.42
C LEU A 271 -8.46 19.62 -7.20
N THR A 272 -8.18 18.99 -6.06
CA THR A 272 -6.84 18.46 -5.74
C THR A 272 -6.43 17.35 -6.70
N LEU A 273 -7.35 16.43 -7.02
CA LEU A 273 -7.09 15.38 -8.01
C LEU A 273 -6.83 15.98 -9.40
N LEU A 274 -7.62 16.98 -9.80
CA LEU A 274 -7.43 17.67 -11.07
C LEU A 274 -6.12 18.45 -11.13
N VAL A 275 -5.77 19.19 -10.09
CA VAL A 275 -4.50 19.93 -10.00
C VAL A 275 -3.32 18.95 -9.99
N ALA A 276 -3.43 17.81 -9.32
CA ALA A 276 -2.39 16.78 -9.31
C ALA A 276 -2.23 16.10 -10.69
N ALA A 277 -3.29 16.01 -11.49
CA ALA A 277 -3.26 15.43 -12.83
C ALA A 277 -2.64 16.38 -13.88
N LEU A 278 -2.60 17.68 -13.63
CA LEU A 278 -1.92 18.66 -14.48
C LEU A 278 -0.39 18.53 -14.39
N ARG A 279 0.31 19.01 -15.42
CA ARG A 279 1.78 19.11 -15.43
C ARG A 279 2.21 20.55 -15.25
N PHE A 280 2.93 20.83 -14.17
CA PHE A 280 3.47 22.17 -13.90
C PHE A 280 4.97 22.19 -14.26
N THR A 281 5.36 23.12 -15.12
CA THR A 281 6.77 23.35 -15.49
C THR A 281 7.13 24.81 -15.20
N PRO A 282 7.87 25.08 -14.10
CA PRO A 282 8.32 26.43 -13.77
C PRO A 282 9.31 26.93 -14.82
N THR A 283 9.13 28.16 -15.31
CA THR A 283 10.05 28.82 -16.24
C THR A 283 10.39 30.25 -15.77
N ALA A 284 11.39 30.87 -16.39
CA ALA A 284 11.79 32.25 -16.08
C ALA A 284 10.71 33.28 -16.49
N GLU A 285 9.88 32.95 -17.48
CA GLU A 285 8.84 33.83 -18.03
C GLU A 285 7.47 33.64 -17.36
N GLY A 286 7.31 32.61 -16.53
CA GLY A 286 6.05 32.29 -15.88
C GLY A 286 5.93 30.82 -15.50
N LEU A 287 4.71 30.37 -15.22
CA LEU A 287 4.42 28.97 -14.95
C LEU A 287 3.71 28.36 -16.15
N VAL A 288 4.34 27.40 -16.81
CA VAL A 288 3.69 26.65 -17.89
C VAL A 288 2.87 25.53 -17.25
N ILE A 289 1.56 25.53 -17.51
CA ILE A 289 0.64 24.48 -17.09
C ILE A 289 0.24 23.68 -18.32
N GLY A 290 0.52 22.38 -18.27
CA GLY A 290 0.15 21.40 -19.28
C GLY A 290 -1.07 20.60 -18.87
N ILE A 291 -2.10 20.61 -19.72
CA ILE A 291 -3.23 19.67 -19.67
C ILE A 291 -2.76 18.35 -20.24
N THR A 292 -2.68 17.35 -19.37
CA THR A 292 -2.27 15.98 -19.71
C THR A 292 -3.49 15.13 -20.07
N GLY A 293 -3.25 13.97 -20.69
CA GLY A 293 -4.30 12.96 -20.85
C GLY A 293 -4.89 12.48 -19.52
N ARG A 294 -4.08 12.44 -18.45
CA ARG A 294 -4.52 12.16 -17.07
C ARG A 294 -5.57 13.16 -16.62
N PHE A 295 -5.33 14.46 -16.81
CA PHE A 295 -6.29 15.48 -16.43
C PHE A 295 -7.65 15.27 -17.11
N ILE A 296 -7.64 15.02 -18.42
CA ILE A 296 -8.87 14.78 -19.19
C ILE A 296 -9.59 13.53 -18.67
N GLY A 297 -8.84 12.43 -18.47
CA GLY A 297 -9.37 11.19 -17.92
C GLY A 297 -9.97 11.38 -16.52
N GLU A 298 -9.30 12.09 -15.62
CA GLU A 298 -9.79 12.38 -14.27
C GLU A 298 -11.06 13.24 -14.30
N VAL A 299 -11.14 14.27 -15.15
CA VAL A 299 -12.37 15.07 -15.31
C VAL A 299 -13.54 14.18 -15.72
N LEU A 300 -13.34 13.30 -16.71
CA LEU A 300 -14.38 12.39 -17.21
C LEU A 300 -14.82 11.39 -16.13
N VAL A 301 -13.86 10.80 -15.42
CA VAL A 301 -14.15 9.81 -14.37
C VAL A 301 -14.82 10.47 -13.17
N LEU A 302 -14.30 11.59 -12.66
CA LEU A 302 -14.91 12.31 -11.54
C LEU A 302 -16.33 12.79 -11.88
N GLY A 303 -16.55 13.27 -13.10
CA GLY A 303 -17.87 13.61 -13.60
C GLY A 303 -18.82 12.41 -13.61
N ALA A 304 -18.34 11.25 -14.09
CA ALA A 304 -19.11 10.01 -14.08
C ALA A 304 -19.40 9.50 -12.66
N VAL A 305 -18.43 9.55 -11.74
CA VAL A 305 -18.59 9.20 -10.32
C VAL A 305 -19.66 10.09 -9.68
N ALA A 306 -19.56 11.41 -9.85
CA ALA A 306 -20.54 12.35 -9.32
C ALA A 306 -21.95 12.12 -9.91
N TRP A 307 -22.03 11.83 -11.21
CA TRP A 307 -23.29 11.53 -11.88
C TRP A 307 -23.93 10.23 -11.38
N VAL A 308 -23.16 9.14 -11.26
CA VAL A 308 -23.67 7.86 -10.71
C VAL A 308 -24.06 8.02 -9.25
N ALA A 309 -23.25 8.69 -8.43
CA ALA A 309 -23.59 8.95 -7.03
C ALA A 309 -24.91 9.72 -6.89
N TRP A 310 -25.13 10.73 -7.73
CA TRP A 310 -26.33 11.55 -7.64
C TRP A 310 -27.59 10.89 -8.24
N LYS A 311 -27.44 10.10 -9.31
CA LYS A 311 -28.58 9.53 -10.03
C LYS A 311 -28.94 8.12 -9.61
N TRP A 312 -27.97 7.30 -9.20
CA TRP A 312 -28.14 5.85 -9.06
C TRP A 312 -27.91 5.33 -7.64
N LEU A 313 -27.36 6.14 -6.73
CA LEU A 313 -27.24 5.81 -5.31
C LEU A 313 -28.23 6.63 -4.49
N ASP A 314 -28.73 6.02 -3.41
CA ASP A 314 -29.60 6.70 -2.46
C ASP A 314 -28.79 7.70 -1.62
N GLU A 315 -29.41 8.79 -1.15
CA GLU A 315 -28.70 9.81 -0.36
C GLU A 315 -28.03 9.21 0.88
N TYR A 316 -28.70 8.26 1.55
CA TYR A 316 -28.14 7.52 2.68
C TYR A 316 -26.88 6.72 2.29
N GLU A 317 -26.90 6.02 1.14
CA GLU A 317 -25.75 5.24 0.65
C GLU A 317 -24.55 6.14 0.36
N VAL A 318 -24.78 7.32 -0.23
CA VAL A 318 -23.72 8.30 -0.47
C VAL A 318 -23.17 8.85 0.84
N ARG A 319 -24.03 9.15 1.82
CA ARG A 319 -23.61 9.68 3.13
C ARG A 319 -22.81 8.65 3.92
N GLU A 320 -23.27 7.40 3.95
CA GLU A 320 -22.54 6.29 4.59
C GLU A 320 -21.19 6.06 3.90
N TRP A 321 -21.13 6.09 2.57
CA TRP A 321 -19.89 6.02 1.81
C TRP A 321 -18.89 7.14 2.18
N LEU A 322 -19.35 8.38 2.24
CA LEU A 322 -18.50 9.52 2.59
C LEU A 322 -18.03 9.46 4.03
N TRP A 323 -18.90 9.06 4.96
CA TRP A 323 -18.55 8.87 6.36
C TRP A 323 -17.50 7.78 6.55
N GLU A 324 -17.69 6.62 5.91
CA GLU A 324 -16.74 5.51 5.96
C GLU A 324 -15.38 5.91 5.36
N SER A 325 -15.39 6.65 4.25
CA SER A 325 -14.18 7.20 3.63
C SER A 325 -13.44 8.12 4.61
N TRP A 326 -14.16 9.04 5.26
CA TRP A 326 -13.60 9.96 6.26
C TRP A 326 -13.11 9.23 7.52
N ARG A 327 -13.82 8.19 7.97
CA ARG A 327 -13.42 7.33 9.08
C ARG A 327 -12.07 6.66 8.80
N PHE A 328 -11.87 6.12 7.60
CA PHE A 328 -10.58 5.55 7.21
C PHE A 328 -9.48 6.62 7.13
N VAL A 329 -9.77 7.81 6.63
CA VAL A 329 -8.81 8.93 6.64
C VAL A 329 -8.39 9.26 8.07
N LYS A 330 -9.32 9.47 9.00
CA LYS A 330 -9.01 9.75 10.42
C LYS A 330 -8.21 8.62 11.09
N GLN A 331 -8.42 7.38 10.68
CA GLN A 331 -7.73 6.22 11.25
C GLN A 331 -6.33 6.01 10.70
N ILE A 332 -6.14 6.15 9.38
CA ILE A 332 -4.94 5.72 8.67
C ILE A 332 -4.01 6.90 8.38
N PHE A 333 -4.55 8.06 7.98
CA PHE A 333 -3.74 9.20 7.52
C PHE A 333 -2.80 9.77 8.60
N PRO A 334 -3.21 9.94 9.88
CA PRO A 334 -2.29 10.41 10.92
C PRO A 334 -1.15 9.41 11.20
N LEU A 335 -1.45 8.11 11.20
CA LEU A 335 -0.43 7.06 11.37
C LEU A 335 0.55 7.06 10.21
N LEU A 336 0.04 7.31 9.00
CA LEU A 336 0.84 7.42 7.80
C LEU A 336 1.81 8.60 7.89
N ILE A 337 1.33 9.80 8.27
CA ILE A 337 2.19 11.00 8.45
C ILE A 337 3.32 10.72 9.43
N VAL A 338 2.98 10.17 10.61
CA VAL A 338 3.97 9.86 11.65
C VAL A 338 4.98 8.82 11.16
N GLY A 339 4.50 7.77 10.49
CA GLY A 339 5.38 6.74 9.96
C GLY A 339 6.33 7.25 8.87
N VAL A 340 5.85 8.06 7.91
CA VAL A 340 6.69 8.69 6.87
C VAL A 340 7.72 9.63 7.49
N PHE A 341 7.32 10.44 8.46
CA PHE A 341 8.24 11.32 9.16
C PHE A 341 9.35 10.54 9.88
N ILE A 342 9.00 9.50 10.66
CA ILE A 342 9.97 8.65 11.37
C ILE A 342 10.88 7.91 10.40
N ALA A 343 10.35 7.33 9.33
CA ALA A 343 11.16 6.66 8.31
C ALA A 343 12.17 7.64 7.68
N GLY A 344 11.74 8.86 7.35
CA GLY A 344 12.62 9.92 6.85
C GLY A 344 13.71 10.33 7.86
N MET A 345 13.41 10.34 9.17
CA MET A 345 14.43 10.56 10.21
C MET A 345 15.45 9.43 10.25
N VAL A 346 14.97 8.18 10.32
CA VAL A 346 15.81 6.97 10.48
C VAL A 346 16.71 6.75 9.27
N ARG A 347 16.27 7.16 8.09
CA ARG A 347 17.05 7.06 6.86
C ARG A 347 18.47 7.63 6.95
N VAL A 348 18.66 8.73 7.69
CA VAL A 348 19.98 9.37 7.89
C VAL A 348 20.98 8.45 8.61
N LEU A 349 20.48 7.41 9.29
CA LEU A 349 21.29 6.48 10.08
C LEU A 349 21.95 5.38 9.24
N ILE A 350 21.54 5.18 7.97
CA ILE A 350 21.92 4.00 7.19
C ILE A 350 22.83 4.41 6.01
N PRO A 351 24.17 4.33 6.16
CA PRO A 351 25.10 4.67 5.09
C PRO A 351 25.11 3.59 3.99
N PRO A 352 25.19 3.98 2.70
CA PRO A 352 25.25 3.04 1.57
C PRO A 352 26.45 2.07 1.63
N THR A 353 27.55 2.46 2.28
CA THR A 353 28.77 1.66 2.42
C THR A 353 28.59 0.42 3.31
N LEU A 354 27.60 0.42 4.21
CA LEU A 354 27.27 -0.76 5.02
C LEU A 354 26.72 -1.90 4.15
N ILE A 355 26.13 -1.56 3.00
CA ILE A 355 25.41 -2.50 2.13
C ILE A 355 26.40 -3.40 1.37
N GLU A 356 27.51 -2.87 0.86
CA GLU A 356 28.50 -3.65 0.13
C GLU A 356 29.20 -4.69 1.03
N THR A 357 29.57 -4.30 2.24
CA THR A 357 30.29 -5.18 3.18
C THR A 357 29.43 -6.29 3.77
N ILE A 358 28.13 -6.03 3.99
CA ILE A 358 27.21 -6.98 4.63
C ILE A 358 26.41 -7.79 3.60
N ALA A 359 26.03 -7.18 2.48
CA ALA A 359 25.13 -7.77 1.49
C ALA A 359 25.79 -8.22 0.17
N GLY A 360 27.13 -8.18 0.07
CA GLY A 360 27.87 -8.62 -1.13
C GLY A 360 27.87 -10.12 -1.40
N LYS A 361 27.30 -10.96 -0.52
CA LYS A 361 27.21 -12.43 -0.70
C LYS A 361 25.82 -12.94 -0.35
N ASN A 362 25.43 -14.09 -0.92
CA ASN A 362 24.20 -14.77 -0.54
C ASN A 362 24.32 -15.53 0.79
N THR A 363 24.12 -14.83 1.91
CA THR A 363 24.10 -15.45 3.24
C THR A 363 22.82 -15.12 3.99
N LEU A 364 22.49 -15.87 5.04
CA LEU A 364 21.32 -15.59 5.88
C LEU A 364 21.38 -14.17 6.45
N LEU A 365 22.55 -13.76 6.94
CA LEU A 365 22.76 -12.43 7.52
C LEU A 365 22.64 -11.33 6.46
N ALA A 366 23.17 -11.55 5.26
CA ALA A 366 23.03 -10.61 4.15
C ALA A 366 21.56 -10.41 3.73
N ASN A 367 20.79 -11.50 3.63
CA ASN A 367 19.37 -11.42 3.29
C ASN A 367 18.55 -10.77 4.41
N LEU A 368 18.82 -11.10 5.68
CA LEU A 368 18.19 -10.42 6.82
C LEU A 368 18.54 -8.93 6.85
N ALA A 369 19.77 -8.56 6.54
CA ALA A 369 20.17 -7.16 6.42
C ALA A 369 19.39 -6.45 5.30
N GLY A 370 19.18 -7.11 4.15
CA GLY A 370 18.33 -6.60 3.08
C GLY A 370 16.88 -6.38 3.52
N VAL A 371 16.30 -7.32 4.27
CA VAL A 371 14.95 -7.17 4.84
C VAL A 371 14.88 -6.01 5.84
N LEU A 372 15.81 -5.96 6.79
CA LEU A 372 15.88 -4.88 7.79
C LEU A 372 16.06 -3.52 7.12
N PHE A 373 16.87 -3.46 6.06
CA PHE A 373 17.02 -2.26 5.27
C PHE A 373 15.66 -1.83 4.68
N GLY A 374 14.92 -2.73 4.03
CA GLY A 374 13.58 -2.43 3.50
C GLY A 374 12.58 -1.95 4.55
N VAL A 375 12.59 -2.53 5.75
CA VAL A 375 11.71 -2.13 6.87
C VAL A 375 11.86 -0.64 7.22
N PHE A 376 13.09 -0.12 7.20
CA PHE A 376 13.40 1.26 7.59
C PHE A 376 13.48 2.24 6.42
N MET A 377 13.90 1.76 5.25
CA MET A 377 14.19 2.55 4.07
C MET A 377 13.02 2.47 3.09
N TYR A 378 11.83 2.82 3.57
CA TYR A 378 10.63 2.81 2.75
C TYR A 378 10.82 3.64 1.47
N PHE A 379 10.72 2.99 0.31
CA PHE A 379 10.76 3.67 -0.99
C PHE A 379 9.44 3.63 -1.73
N PRO A 380 9.02 4.75 -2.36
CA PRO A 380 8.02 4.70 -3.39
C PRO A 380 8.44 3.70 -4.48
N THR A 381 7.47 2.95 -4.99
CA THR A 381 7.70 1.87 -5.96
C THR A 381 8.50 2.31 -7.20
N LEU A 382 8.40 3.58 -7.60
CA LEU A 382 9.14 4.14 -8.75
C LEU A 382 10.62 4.39 -8.46
N VAL A 383 10.99 4.54 -7.18
CA VAL A 383 12.34 4.86 -6.69
C VAL A 383 13.03 3.63 -6.09
N GLU A 384 12.26 2.62 -5.69
CA GLU A 384 12.75 1.32 -5.20
C GLU A 384 13.72 0.66 -6.21
N VAL A 385 13.32 0.54 -7.47
CA VAL A 385 14.10 -0.19 -8.50
C VAL A 385 15.40 0.54 -8.91
N PRO A 386 15.45 1.87 -9.13
CA PRO A 386 16.69 2.59 -9.39
C PRO A 386 17.69 2.45 -8.24
N ILE A 387 17.20 2.54 -7.00
CA ILE A 387 18.04 2.35 -5.80
C ILE A 387 18.56 0.91 -5.74
N ALA A 388 17.69 -0.08 -5.98
CA ALA A 388 18.11 -1.47 -6.08
C ALA A 388 19.20 -1.69 -7.13
N ASN A 389 19.06 -1.06 -8.31
CA ASN A 389 20.06 -1.11 -9.37
C ASN A 389 21.38 -0.41 -8.99
N MET A 390 21.30 0.71 -8.26
CA MET A 390 22.48 1.37 -7.69
C MET A 390 23.22 0.44 -6.72
N PHE A 391 22.53 -0.25 -5.81
CA PHE A 391 23.16 -1.18 -4.89
C PHE A 391 23.81 -2.38 -5.59
N LEU A 392 23.19 -2.89 -6.66
CA LEU A 392 23.84 -3.88 -7.52
C LEU A 392 25.13 -3.34 -8.14
N GLY A 393 25.12 -2.09 -8.62
CA GLY A 393 26.32 -1.42 -9.13
C GLY A 393 27.42 -1.24 -8.08
N LEU A 394 27.03 -1.12 -6.80
CA LEU A 394 27.94 -1.08 -5.64
C LEU A 394 28.31 -2.47 -5.10
N GLY A 395 27.98 -3.56 -5.81
CA GLY A 395 28.41 -4.91 -5.44
C GLY A 395 27.47 -5.68 -4.52
N MET A 396 26.24 -5.20 -4.25
CA MET A 396 25.23 -5.97 -3.52
C MET A 396 24.86 -7.25 -4.28
N HIS A 397 24.72 -8.36 -3.56
CA HIS A 397 24.32 -9.63 -4.16
C HIS A 397 22.83 -9.64 -4.54
N ARG A 398 22.48 -10.28 -5.67
CA ARG A 398 21.11 -10.33 -6.21
C ARG A 398 20.10 -11.02 -5.27
N GLY A 399 20.56 -11.93 -4.42
CA GLY A 399 19.75 -12.58 -3.37
C GLY A 399 19.23 -11.60 -2.31
N PRO A 400 20.12 -10.99 -1.48
CA PRO A 400 19.76 -9.92 -0.56
C PRO A 400 18.96 -8.79 -1.20
N LEU A 401 19.23 -8.48 -2.47
CA LEU A 401 18.47 -7.48 -3.21
C LEU A 401 17.00 -7.89 -3.37
N LEU A 402 16.71 -9.14 -3.76
CA LEU A 402 15.34 -9.63 -3.85
C LEU A 402 14.67 -9.66 -2.47
N ALA A 403 15.40 -10.04 -1.42
CA ALA A 403 14.87 -10.00 -0.05
C ALA A 403 14.44 -8.58 0.37
N TYR A 404 15.24 -7.59 0.00
CA TYR A 404 14.93 -6.17 0.16
C TYR A 404 13.66 -5.77 -0.64
N LEU A 405 13.61 -6.08 -1.94
CA LEU A 405 12.48 -5.76 -2.84
C LEU A 405 11.14 -6.43 -2.46
N MET A 406 11.19 -7.47 -1.64
CA MET A 406 10.02 -8.18 -1.11
C MET A 406 9.67 -7.81 0.34
N ALA A 407 10.45 -6.94 0.97
CA ALA A 407 10.23 -6.51 2.35
C ALA A 407 9.87 -5.03 2.45
N ASP A 408 10.47 -4.18 1.60
CA ASP A 408 10.29 -2.73 1.61
C ASP A 408 8.80 -2.31 1.56
N PRO A 409 8.00 -2.72 0.56
CA PRO A 409 6.59 -2.35 0.54
C PRO A 409 5.75 -2.89 1.71
N GLU A 410 6.10 -4.06 2.25
CA GLU A 410 5.25 -4.87 3.14
C GLU A 410 5.55 -4.65 4.63
N LEU A 411 6.81 -4.33 4.95
CA LEU A 411 7.31 -4.18 6.33
C LEU A 411 7.69 -2.75 6.70
N SER A 412 7.36 -1.77 5.87
CA SER A 412 7.53 -0.36 6.26
C SER A 412 6.89 -0.08 7.63
N ILE A 413 7.51 0.80 8.42
CA ILE A 413 6.99 1.21 9.75
C ILE A 413 5.52 1.64 9.65
N GLN A 414 5.18 2.37 8.59
CA GLN A 414 3.85 2.83 8.22
C GLN A 414 2.89 1.65 8.09
N SER A 415 3.25 0.65 7.26
CA SER A 415 2.48 -0.58 7.07
C SER A 415 2.25 -1.31 8.39
N ILE A 416 3.30 -1.46 9.20
CA ILE A 416 3.22 -2.11 10.52
C ILE A 416 2.23 -1.40 11.44
N LEU A 417 2.33 -0.07 11.56
CA LEU A 417 1.45 0.73 12.42
C LEU A 417 -0.02 0.64 12.00
N ILE A 418 -0.28 0.73 10.70
CA ILE A 418 -1.64 0.68 10.15
C ILE A 418 -2.22 -0.74 10.28
N THR A 419 -1.46 -1.77 9.90
CA THR A 419 -1.89 -3.16 10.07
C THR A 419 -2.18 -3.49 11.53
N ALA A 420 -1.35 -3.00 12.47
CA ALA A 420 -1.60 -3.15 13.91
C ALA A 420 -2.90 -2.50 14.38
N LYS A 421 -3.33 -1.40 13.75
CA LYS A 421 -4.62 -0.77 14.05
C LYS A 421 -5.80 -1.55 13.47
N VAL A 422 -5.61 -2.27 12.35
CA VAL A 422 -6.68 -3.04 11.68
C VAL A 422 -6.88 -4.43 12.29
N ILE A 423 -5.82 -5.23 12.44
CA ILE A 423 -5.92 -6.63 12.91
C ILE A 423 -5.44 -6.85 14.35
N GLY A 424 -4.85 -5.82 14.97
CA GLY A 424 -4.32 -5.85 16.32
C GLY A 424 -2.82 -6.20 16.41
N GLN A 425 -2.15 -5.65 17.41
CA GLN A 425 -0.69 -5.73 17.62
C GLN A 425 -0.13 -7.16 17.58
N LYS A 426 -0.77 -8.13 18.25
CA LYS A 426 -0.27 -9.51 18.32
C LYS A 426 -0.21 -10.16 16.93
N LYS A 427 -1.27 -10.01 16.14
CA LYS A 427 -1.35 -10.58 14.79
C LYS A 427 -0.36 -9.90 13.85
N THR A 428 -0.18 -8.59 14.01
CA THR A 428 0.79 -7.82 13.21
C THR A 428 2.23 -8.25 13.47
N TRP A 429 2.66 -8.47 14.71
CA TRP A 429 4.04 -8.94 14.96
C TRP A 429 4.31 -10.34 14.39
N VAL A 430 3.29 -11.22 14.40
CA VAL A 430 3.39 -12.52 13.71
C VAL A 430 3.49 -12.32 12.19
N TYR A 431 2.66 -11.45 11.62
CA TYR A 431 2.76 -11.08 10.21
C TYR A 431 4.14 -10.53 9.85
N VAL A 432 4.69 -9.61 10.64
CA VAL A 432 6.04 -9.04 10.45
C VAL A 432 7.11 -10.13 10.47
N GLY A 433 7.05 -11.04 11.46
CA GLY A 433 7.99 -12.15 11.55
C GLY A 433 7.88 -13.12 10.36
N LEU A 434 6.66 -13.40 9.89
CA LEU A 434 6.44 -14.25 8.73
C LEU A 434 6.96 -13.60 7.45
N VAL A 435 6.62 -12.34 7.17
CA VAL A 435 7.15 -11.64 6.00
C VAL A 435 8.67 -11.56 6.06
N THR A 436 9.25 -11.25 7.22
CA THR A 436 10.72 -11.23 7.40
C THR A 436 11.33 -12.57 7.02
N LEU A 437 10.75 -13.67 7.52
CA LEU A 437 11.19 -15.03 7.21
C LEU A 437 11.08 -15.34 5.72
N PHE A 438 9.92 -15.10 5.11
CA PHE A 438 9.66 -15.44 3.72
C PHE A 438 10.43 -14.57 2.73
N SER A 439 10.62 -13.28 2.99
CA SER A 439 11.45 -12.40 2.15
C SER A 439 12.93 -12.78 2.27
N THR A 440 13.40 -13.16 3.46
CA THR A 440 14.76 -13.72 3.65
C THR A 440 14.93 -15.03 2.87
N LEU A 441 13.94 -15.93 2.95
CA LEU A 441 13.94 -17.18 2.19
C LEU A 441 13.90 -16.93 0.68
N ALA A 442 13.14 -15.95 0.20
CA ALA A 442 13.09 -15.59 -1.21
C ALA A 442 14.47 -15.21 -1.73
N GLY A 443 15.14 -14.29 -1.02
CA GLY A 443 16.47 -13.85 -1.40
C GLY A 443 17.52 -14.97 -1.31
N LEU A 444 17.44 -15.84 -0.29
CA LEU A 444 18.33 -17.00 -0.20
C LEU A 444 18.15 -17.98 -1.36
N LEU A 445 16.89 -18.31 -1.70
CA LEU A 445 16.57 -19.26 -2.76
C LEU A 445 16.94 -18.71 -4.13
N TYR A 446 16.58 -17.45 -4.41
CA TYR A 446 16.93 -16.79 -5.66
C TYR A 446 18.44 -16.57 -5.78
N GLY A 447 19.10 -16.15 -4.70
CA GLY A 447 20.55 -16.03 -4.67
C GLY A 447 21.25 -17.37 -4.91
N ALA A 448 20.76 -18.45 -4.32
CA ALA A 448 21.35 -19.78 -4.53
C ALA A 448 21.18 -20.26 -5.97
N TRP A 449 20.05 -19.92 -6.61
CA TRP A 449 19.84 -20.18 -8.03
C TRP A 449 20.84 -19.41 -8.90
N VAL A 450 21.04 -18.13 -8.61
CA VAL A 450 22.03 -17.27 -9.30
C VAL A 450 23.46 -17.80 -9.09
N ASP A 451 23.77 -18.32 -7.91
CA ASP A 451 25.06 -18.94 -7.57
C ASP A 451 25.28 -20.32 -8.23
N GLY A 452 24.33 -20.81 -9.03
CA GLY A 452 24.46 -22.05 -9.82
C GLY A 452 23.91 -23.31 -9.14
N VAL A 453 23.15 -23.19 -8.04
CA VAL A 453 22.46 -24.34 -7.44
C VAL A 453 21.32 -24.79 -8.36
N SER A 454 21.24 -26.11 -8.60
CA SER A 454 20.22 -26.68 -9.49
C SER A 454 18.80 -26.48 -8.95
N LEU A 455 17.84 -26.22 -9.85
CA LEU A 455 16.43 -26.04 -9.49
C LEU A 455 15.85 -27.21 -8.69
N GLN A 456 16.33 -28.43 -8.94
CA GLN A 456 15.90 -29.63 -8.21
C GLN A 456 16.25 -29.57 -6.72
N ARG A 457 17.44 -29.06 -6.37
CA ARG A 457 17.85 -28.88 -4.97
C ARG A 457 17.04 -27.77 -4.31
N ILE A 458 16.77 -26.67 -5.03
CA ILE A 458 15.91 -25.58 -4.56
C ILE A 458 14.49 -26.09 -4.29
N ALA A 459 13.93 -26.87 -5.22
CA ALA A 459 12.62 -27.51 -5.03
C ALA A 459 12.62 -28.46 -3.84
N ALA A 460 13.69 -29.23 -3.62
CA ALA A 460 13.84 -30.08 -2.45
C ALA A 460 13.89 -29.29 -1.14
N TYR A 461 14.62 -28.16 -1.09
CA TYR A 461 14.63 -27.27 0.07
C TYR A 461 13.26 -26.65 0.35
N LEU A 462 12.56 -26.17 -0.69
CA LEU A 462 11.21 -25.65 -0.57
C LEU A 462 10.24 -26.70 -0.03
N LEU A 463 10.34 -27.94 -0.52
CA LEU A 463 9.51 -29.05 -0.06
C LEU A 463 9.84 -29.41 1.40
N ALA A 464 11.12 -29.44 1.77
CA ALA A 464 11.53 -29.66 3.16
C ALA A 464 10.99 -28.59 4.10
N VAL A 465 11.09 -27.30 3.73
CA VAL A 465 10.53 -26.18 4.51
C VAL A 465 9.02 -26.31 4.63
N ALA A 466 8.31 -26.63 3.54
CA ALA A 466 6.86 -26.83 3.56
C ALA A 466 6.45 -28.00 4.47
N VAL A 467 7.20 -29.11 4.46
CA VAL A 467 6.98 -30.25 5.35
C VAL A 467 7.20 -29.88 6.81
N VAL A 468 8.30 -29.18 7.13
CA VAL A 468 8.59 -28.73 8.50
C VAL A 468 7.52 -27.76 9.01
N LEU A 469 7.11 -26.79 8.19
CA LEU A 469 6.02 -25.88 8.53
C LEU A 469 4.71 -26.64 8.73
N GLY A 470 4.38 -27.56 7.83
CA GLY A 470 3.17 -28.40 7.94
C GLY A 470 3.15 -29.25 9.21
N LEU A 471 4.28 -29.86 9.57
CA LEU A 471 4.43 -30.63 10.81
C LEU A 471 4.33 -29.72 12.05
N GLY A 472 4.95 -28.55 12.03
CA GLY A 472 4.86 -27.57 13.11
C GLY A 472 3.43 -27.11 13.36
N LEU A 473 2.71 -26.74 12.29
CA LEU A 473 1.29 -26.39 12.36
C LEU A 473 0.45 -27.57 12.84
N TRP A 474 0.71 -28.79 12.35
CA TRP A 474 0.00 -29.98 12.81
C TRP A 474 0.19 -30.26 14.31
N LEU A 475 1.42 -30.11 14.83
CA LEU A 475 1.73 -30.27 16.26
C LEU A 475 1.02 -29.22 17.12
N ILE A 476 1.03 -27.95 16.70
CA ILE A 476 0.29 -26.86 17.36
C ILE A 476 -1.21 -27.18 17.35
N GLY A 477 -1.74 -27.61 16.20
CA GLY A 477 -3.13 -28.00 16.06
C GLY A 477 -3.52 -29.18 16.95
N ARG A 478 -2.62 -30.13 17.18
CA ARG A 478 -2.83 -31.29 18.06
C ARG A 478 -2.83 -30.89 19.53
N ARG A 479 -1.96 -29.96 19.95
CA ARG A 479 -1.95 -29.40 21.32
C ARG A 479 -3.24 -28.64 21.62
N GLU A 480 -3.71 -27.80 20.70
CA GLU A 480 -4.97 -27.07 20.90
C GLU A 480 -6.19 -28.00 21.03
N ARG A 481 -6.26 -29.08 20.24
CA ARG A 481 -7.35 -30.06 20.36
C ARG A 481 -7.31 -30.79 21.71
N ARG A 482 -6.13 -31.14 22.22
CA ARG A 482 -5.96 -31.75 23.55
C ARG A 482 -6.41 -30.82 24.67
N VAL A 483 -6.01 -29.54 24.64
CA VAL A 483 -6.40 -28.55 25.66
C VAL A 483 -7.91 -28.35 25.72
N VAL A 484 -8.60 -28.32 24.58
CA VAL A 484 -10.08 -28.21 24.51
C VAL A 484 -10.76 -29.45 25.10
N GLN A 485 -10.20 -30.65 24.91
CA GLN A 485 -10.74 -31.88 25.50
C GLN A 485 -10.55 -31.94 27.03
N THR A 486 -9.41 -31.49 27.56
CA THR A 486 -9.20 -31.45 29.03
C THR A 486 -9.95 -30.31 29.73
N GLY A 487 -10.15 -29.17 29.08
CA GLY A 487 -10.90 -28.03 29.65
C GLY A 487 -12.42 -28.21 29.67
N SER A 488 -12.97 -29.17 28.91
CA SER A 488 -14.38 -29.55 28.98
C SER A 488 -14.68 -30.55 30.11
N ILE A 489 -13.66 -31.19 30.68
CA ILE A 489 -13.81 -32.16 31.77
C ILE A 489 -13.85 -31.45 33.13
N SER A 490 -13.22 -30.28 33.29
CA SER A 490 -13.20 -29.53 34.57
C SER A 490 -14.42 -28.62 34.82
N LYS A 491 -15.47 -28.69 33.99
CA LYS A 491 -16.72 -27.92 34.14
C LYS A 491 -17.93 -28.80 34.46
N ILE A 492 -17.71 -30.07 34.81
CA ILE A 492 -18.75 -31.05 35.14
C ILE A 492 -18.67 -31.52 36.61
N GLU A 493 -17.78 -30.94 37.44
CA GLU A 493 -17.77 -31.20 38.89
C GLU A 493 -18.26 -30.01 39.70
#